data_AF-A0A3B8YY21-F1
#
_entry.id   AF-A0A3B8YY21-F1
#
_cell.length_a   1.000
_cell.length_b   1.000
_cell.length_c   1.000
_cell.angle_alpha   90.00
_cell.angle_beta   90.00
_cell.angle_gamma   90.00
#
_symmetry.space_group_name_H-M   'P 1'
#
loop_
_entity.id
_entity.type
_entity.pdbx_description
1 polymer ?
#
loop_
_entity_poly.entity_id
_entity_poly.type
_entity_poly.pdbx_seq_one_letter_code
_entity_poly.pdbx_strand_id
1 'polypeptide(L)'
;GPNGPQLKIAAGKRTALDFYKNNSIHFFLVPALVAHATLRGVAREDLEAEVWWWLELFRWEFPLPEKSDVGPRIERCLAYFEAHGAALGQESQPVPLVLSLAGILENFREGYWITARAIDRLSPETPIADAKWSEAILKSFEAAQLLGEVVRPEAANPVLFKNATSRFAELGFLQVSEGAKPRDRVFCRAGHEQELAGLIQRLGSALLLPEGDRSYETPQL
;
A
#
# COMPACT_ATOMS: atom_id res chain seq x y z
N GLY A 1 6.93 19.21 34.37
CA GLY A 1 7.18 20.48 33.65
C GLY A 1 7.60 20.14 32.23
N PRO A 2 6.96 20.70 31.19
CA PRO A 2 7.08 20.17 29.84
C PRO A 2 8.29 20.80 29.13
N ASN A 3 9.42 20.10 29.09
CA ASN A 3 10.53 20.39 28.18
C ASN A 3 11.39 19.13 28.05
N GLY A 4 10.84 18.08 27.43
CA GLY A 4 11.67 17.07 26.78
C GLY A 4 12.30 17.67 25.52
N PRO A 5 13.52 17.27 25.13
CA PRO A 5 14.17 17.84 23.95
C PRO A 5 13.35 17.53 22.69
N GLN A 6 12.64 18.55 22.19
CA GLN A 6 11.98 18.48 20.89
C GLN A 6 13.07 18.55 19.81
N LEU A 7 13.26 17.44 19.09
CA LEU A 7 14.11 17.40 17.91
C LEU A 7 13.47 18.25 16.80
N LYS A 8 13.77 19.55 16.79
CA LYS A 8 13.46 20.45 15.67
C LYS A 8 14.37 20.10 14.50
N ILE A 9 13.87 19.23 13.62
CA ILE A 9 14.56 18.92 12.36
C ILE A 9 14.46 20.15 11.45
N ALA A 10 15.60 20.77 11.15
CA ALA A 10 15.71 21.88 10.22
C ALA A 10 15.18 21.48 8.82
N ALA A 11 14.41 22.37 8.17
CA ALA A 11 13.68 22.10 6.93
C ALA A 11 14.55 21.53 5.78
N GLY A 12 15.85 21.84 5.75
CA GLY A 12 16.79 21.30 4.75
C GLY A 12 17.20 19.83 4.95
N LYS A 13 16.97 19.24 6.13
CA LYS A 13 17.23 17.81 6.40
C LYS A 13 16.03 16.90 6.12
N ARG A 14 14.85 17.48 5.86
CA ARG A 14 13.61 16.74 5.56
C ARG A 14 13.71 16.01 4.23
N THR A 15 14.24 16.67 3.19
CA THR A 15 14.45 16.09 1.85
C THR A 15 15.47 14.95 1.85
N ALA A 16 16.53 15.04 2.66
CA ALA A 16 17.50 13.96 2.83
C ALA A 16 16.87 12.78 3.59
N LEU A 17 16.07 13.04 4.62
CA LEU A 17 15.35 12.00 5.35
C LEU A 17 14.29 11.33 4.47
N ASP A 18 13.57 12.09 3.63
CA ASP A 18 12.62 11.56 2.65
C ASP A 18 13.35 10.75 1.55
N PHE A 19 14.57 11.15 1.16
CA PHE A 19 15.42 10.38 0.25
C PHE A 19 15.91 9.06 0.88
N TYR A 20 16.34 9.07 2.15
CA TYR A 20 16.70 7.86 2.87
C TYR A 20 15.49 7.00 3.23
N LYS A 21 14.33 7.60 3.50
CA LYS A 21 13.06 6.89 3.77
C LYS A 21 12.55 6.20 2.50
N ASN A 22 12.57 6.89 1.36
CA ASN A 22 12.19 6.31 0.07
C ASN A 22 13.17 5.20 -0.37
N ASN A 23 14.49 5.40 -0.19
CA ASN A 23 15.48 4.37 -0.52
C ASN A 23 15.47 3.18 0.46
N SER A 24 15.17 3.40 1.74
CA SER A 24 15.11 2.33 2.74
C SER A 24 13.89 1.43 2.54
N ILE A 25 12.74 1.99 2.12
CA ILE A 25 11.53 1.20 1.85
C ILE A 25 11.80 0.14 0.77
N HIS A 26 12.63 0.42 -0.24
CA HIS A 26 13.00 -0.58 -1.25
C HIS A 26 13.66 -1.83 -0.65
N PHE A 27 14.45 -1.69 0.42
CA PHE A 27 15.05 -2.83 1.12
C PHE A 27 14.04 -3.62 1.93
N PHE A 28 13.02 -2.94 2.47
CA PHE A 28 11.99 -3.54 3.31
C PHE A 28 10.77 -4.05 2.54
N LEU A 29 10.66 -3.79 1.24
CA LEU A 29 9.48 -4.18 0.45
C LEU A 29 9.25 -5.70 0.47
N VAL A 30 10.25 -6.51 0.10
CA VAL A 30 10.10 -7.97 0.10
C VAL A 30 9.89 -8.50 1.52
N PRO A 31 10.67 -8.11 2.54
CA PRO A 31 10.38 -8.49 3.93
C PRO A 31 8.97 -8.12 4.39
N ALA A 32 8.47 -6.93 4.04
CA ALA A 32 7.12 -6.48 4.37
C ALA A 32 6.05 -7.34 3.68
N LEU A 33 6.26 -7.70 2.41
CA LEU A 33 5.35 -8.56 1.65
C LEU A 33 5.31 -9.98 2.19
N VAL A 34 6.46 -10.54 2.58
CA VAL A 34 6.53 -11.84 3.25
C VAL A 34 5.82 -11.76 4.60
N ALA A 35 6.08 -10.73 5.42
CA ALA A 35 5.40 -10.53 6.70
C ALA A 35 3.88 -10.44 6.54
N HIS A 36 3.41 -9.65 5.56
CA HIS A 36 2.01 -9.51 5.21
C HIS A 36 1.38 -10.84 4.77
N ALA A 37 2.06 -11.63 3.93
CA ALA A 37 1.59 -12.95 3.50
C ALA A 37 1.55 -13.96 4.67
N THR A 38 2.57 -13.97 5.53
CA THR A 38 2.65 -14.82 6.72
C THR A 38 1.51 -14.54 7.69
N LEU A 39 1.21 -13.26 7.98
CA LEU A 39 0.09 -12.88 8.87
C LEU A 39 -1.28 -13.29 8.32
N ARG A 40 -1.40 -13.42 7.00
CA ARG A 40 -2.61 -13.91 6.33
C ARG A 40 -2.67 -15.43 6.21
N GLY A 41 -1.66 -16.14 6.72
CA GLY A 41 -1.58 -17.60 6.67
C GLY A 41 -1.38 -18.14 5.25
N VAL A 42 -0.75 -17.39 4.35
CA VAL A 42 -0.40 -17.88 3.01
C VAL A 42 0.58 -19.04 3.14
N ALA A 43 0.28 -20.15 2.45
CA ALA A 43 1.11 -21.35 2.47
C ALA A 43 2.48 -21.08 1.82
N ARG A 44 3.52 -21.78 2.26
CA ARG A 44 4.90 -21.51 1.84
C ARG A 44 5.08 -21.67 0.34
N GLU A 45 4.45 -22.69 -0.24
CA GLU A 45 4.41 -22.98 -1.66
C GLU A 45 3.78 -21.87 -2.51
N ASP A 46 2.88 -21.06 -1.93
CA ASP A 46 2.18 -19.98 -2.61
C ASP A 46 2.84 -18.59 -2.40
N LEU A 47 3.81 -18.50 -1.48
CA LEU A 47 4.43 -17.22 -1.11
C LEU A 47 5.07 -16.49 -2.28
N GLU A 48 5.75 -17.21 -3.18
CA GLU A 48 6.40 -16.57 -4.32
C GLU A 48 5.37 -15.92 -5.25
N ALA A 49 4.28 -16.64 -5.56
CA ALA A 49 3.20 -16.12 -6.38
C ALA A 49 2.49 -14.93 -5.70
N GLU A 50 2.23 -15.03 -4.39
CA GLU A 50 1.60 -13.96 -3.61
C GLU A 50 2.48 -12.70 -3.59
N VAL A 51 3.75 -12.83 -3.23
CA VAL A 51 4.71 -11.71 -3.19
C VAL A 51 4.86 -11.10 -4.58
N TRP A 52 4.99 -11.91 -5.62
CA TRP A 52 5.12 -11.42 -6.99
C TRP A 52 3.88 -10.64 -7.43
N TRP A 53 2.68 -11.08 -7.08
CA TRP A 53 1.44 -10.38 -7.40
C TRP A 53 1.43 -8.95 -6.82
N TRP A 54 1.86 -8.79 -5.57
CA TRP A 54 1.95 -7.47 -4.94
C TRP A 54 3.07 -6.60 -5.53
N LEU A 55 4.22 -7.19 -5.85
CA LEU A 55 5.30 -6.48 -6.53
C LEU A 55 4.84 -5.93 -7.88
N GLU A 56 4.14 -6.76 -8.66
CA GLU A 56 3.52 -6.34 -9.92
C GLU A 56 2.48 -5.24 -9.72
N LEU A 57 1.66 -5.31 -8.67
CA LEU A 57 0.71 -4.25 -8.37
C LEU A 57 1.43 -2.92 -8.07
N PHE A 58 2.47 -2.94 -7.23
CA PHE A 58 3.19 -1.74 -6.78
C PHE A 58 4.37 -1.33 -7.66
N ARG A 59 4.46 -1.83 -8.89
CA ARG A 59 5.59 -1.55 -9.80
C ARG A 59 5.76 -0.07 -10.19
N TRP A 60 4.72 0.75 -10.01
CA TRP A 60 4.80 2.21 -10.18
C TRP A 60 5.37 2.92 -8.94
N GLU A 61 5.38 2.26 -7.78
CA GLU A 61 6.01 2.76 -6.54
C GLU A 61 7.46 2.29 -6.42
N PHE A 62 7.73 1.06 -6.85
CA PHE A 62 8.99 0.38 -6.60
C PHE A 62 9.50 -0.31 -7.86
N PRO A 63 10.81 -0.26 -8.13
CA PRO A 63 11.40 -1.05 -9.21
C PRO A 63 11.21 -2.53 -8.91
N LEU A 64 10.75 -3.27 -9.93
CA LEU A 64 10.61 -4.72 -9.85
C LEU A 64 12.01 -5.36 -9.77
N PRO A 65 12.26 -6.26 -8.79
CA PRO A 65 13.45 -7.10 -8.82
C PRO A 65 13.36 -8.12 -9.97
N GLU A 66 14.48 -8.75 -10.30
CA GLU A 66 14.45 -9.92 -11.18
C GLU A 66 13.64 -11.05 -10.51
N LYS A 67 12.80 -11.74 -11.30
CA LYS A 67 11.92 -12.79 -10.77
C LYS A 67 12.71 -13.91 -10.08
N SER A 68 13.87 -14.27 -10.63
CA SER A 68 14.81 -15.25 -10.05
C SER A 68 15.34 -14.87 -8.67
N ASP A 69 15.35 -13.59 -8.32
CA ASP A 69 15.85 -13.11 -7.02
C ASP A 69 14.80 -13.18 -5.91
N VAL A 70 13.51 -13.30 -6.26
CA VAL A 70 12.41 -13.20 -5.31
C VAL A 70 12.36 -14.42 -4.38
N GLY A 71 12.38 -15.64 -4.92
CA GLY A 71 12.38 -16.87 -4.13
C GLY A 71 13.50 -16.90 -3.07
N PRO A 72 14.79 -16.71 -3.44
CA PRO A 72 15.88 -16.65 -2.47
C PRO A 72 15.73 -15.56 -1.41
N ARG A 73 15.12 -14.41 -1.73
CA ARG A 73 14.84 -13.35 -0.75
C ARG A 73 13.74 -13.76 0.22
N ILE A 74 12.67 -14.41 -0.26
CA ILE A 74 11.59 -14.93 0.60
C ILE A 74 12.17 -15.91 1.61
N GLU A 75 12.96 -16.88 1.15
CA GLU A 75 13.58 -17.89 2.01
C GLU A 75 14.46 -17.28 3.12
N ARG A 76 15.24 -16.24 2.80
CA ARG A 76 16.01 -15.49 3.80
C ARG A 76 15.13 -14.75 4.81
N CYS A 77 14.00 -14.20 4.36
CA CYS A 77 13.05 -13.52 5.26
C CYS A 77 12.41 -14.53 6.23
N LEU A 78 12.00 -15.70 5.72
CA LEU A 78 11.41 -16.75 6.55
C LEU A 78 12.40 -17.26 7.61
N ALA A 79 13.63 -17.58 7.20
CA ALA A 79 14.67 -17.99 8.15
C ALA A 79 14.95 -16.90 9.21
N TYR A 80 14.92 -15.62 8.81
CA TYR A 80 15.07 -14.50 9.74
C TYR A 80 13.89 -14.39 10.70
N PHE A 81 12.64 -14.52 10.23
CA PHE A 81 11.45 -14.49 11.08
C PHE A 81 11.44 -15.66 12.06
N GLU A 82 11.76 -16.87 11.60
CA GLU A 82 11.87 -18.08 12.44
C GLU A 82 12.91 -17.89 13.55
N ALA A 83 14.10 -17.35 13.21
CA ALA A 83 15.14 -17.05 14.19
C ALA A 83 14.72 -16.00 15.24
N HIS A 84 13.69 -15.19 14.96
CA HIS A 84 13.13 -14.18 15.86
C HIS A 84 11.75 -14.58 16.41
N GLY A 85 11.37 -15.86 16.30
CA GLY A 85 10.17 -16.42 16.93
C GLY A 85 8.88 -16.32 16.12
N ALA A 86 8.94 -15.91 14.85
CA ALA A 86 7.80 -15.96 13.93
C ALA A 86 7.98 -17.08 12.90
N ALA A 87 7.34 -18.22 13.15
CA ALA A 87 7.30 -19.32 12.22
C ALA A 87 6.08 -19.22 11.29
N LEU A 88 6.10 -19.88 10.13
CA LEU A 88 4.88 -20.09 9.36
C LEU A 88 4.07 -21.23 10.00
N GLY A 89 2.78 -21.02 10.25
CA GLY A 89 1.88 -22.08 10.75
C GLY A 89 0.75 -21.56 11.63
N GLN A 90 -0.24 -22.42 11.89
CA GLN A 90 -1.49 -22.05 12.58
C GLN A 90 -1.29 -21.63 14.06
N GLU A 91 -0.14 -21.92 14.66
CA GLU A 91 0.19 -21.55 16.05
C GLU A 91 1.20 -20.41 16.15
N SER A 92 1.57 -19.76 15.04
CA SER A 92 2.52 -18.65 15.12
C SER A 92 1.89 -17.44 15.77
N GLN A 93 2.45 -17.03 16.91
CA GLN A 93 2.11 -15.74 17.48
C GLN A 93 2.66 -14.61 16.60
N PRO A 94 1.91 -13.53 16.41
CA PRO A 94 2.42 -12.37 15.70
C PRO A 94 3.53 -11.73 16.53
N VAL A 95 4.78 -11.80 16.05
CA VAL A 95 5.90 -11.11 16.70
C VAL A 95 5.92 -9.62 16.29
N PRO A 96 6.34 -8.69 17.17
CA PRO A 96 6.35 -7.25 16.88
C PRO A 96 7.08 -6.87 15.60
N LEU A 97 8.16 -7.59 15.26
CA LEU A 97 8.91 -7.39 14.01
C LEU A 97 8.03 -7.62 12.76
N VAL A 98 7.29 -8.73 12.71
CA VAL A 98 6.44 -9.10 11.57
C VAL A 98 5.28 -8.12 11.45
N LEU A 99 4.67 -7.75 12.58
CA LEU A 99 3.61 -6.72 12.62
C LEU A 99 4.12 -5.36 12.10
N SER A 100 5.30 -4.94 12.53
CA SER A 100 5.90 -3.67 12.11
C SER A 100 6.22 -3.67 10.61
N LEU A 101 6.76 -4.78 10.09
CA LEU A 101 7.07 -4.92 8.67
C LEU A 101 5.81 -4.93 7.81
N ALA A 102 4.77 -5.67 8.21
CA ALA A 102 3.49 -5.67 7.51
C ALA A 102 2.85 -4.27 7.48
N GLY A 103 2.97 -3.51 8.57
CA GLY A 103 2.49 -2.13 8.67
C GLY A 103 3.10 -1.17 7.64
N ILE A 104 4.28 -1.46 7.08
CA ILE A 104 4.90 -0.64 6.02
C ILE A 104 4.04 -0.65 4.74
N LEU A 105 3.37 -1.77 4.45
CA LEU A 105 2.56 -1.93 3.24
C LEU A 105 1.19 -1.30 3.33
N GLU A 106 0.66 -1.11 4.54
CA GLU A 106 -0.71 -0.64 4.74
C GLU A 106 -0.98 0.68 4.04
N ASN A 107 -0.03 1.62 4.07
CA ASN A 107 -0.18 2.90 3.39
C ASN A 107 -0.41 2.74 1.87
N PHE A 108 0.36 1.85 1.23
CA PHE A 108 0.26 1.59 -0.21
C PHE A 108 -1.01 0.81 -0.53
N ARG A 109 -1.33 -0.21 0.28
CA ARG A 109 -2.56 -0.99 0.14
C ARG A 109 -3.80 -0.11 0.25
N GLU A 110 -3.89 0.72 1.28
CA GLU A 110 -5.02 1.65 1.50
C GLU A 110 -5.14 2.63 0.33
N GLY A 111 -4.03 3.21 -0.15
CA GLY A 111 -4.06 4.13 -1.28
C GLY A 111 -4.54 3.48 -2.59
N TYR A 112 -4.07 2.27 -2.89
CA TYR A 112 -4.53 1.51 -4.07
C TYR A 112 -5.99 1.06 -3.90
N TRP A 113 -6.39 0.65 -2.71
CA TRP A 113 -7.77 0.23 -2.42
C TRP A 113 -8.77 1.38 -2.62
N ILE A 114 -8.47 2.56 -2.09
CA ILE A 114 -9.32 3.75 -2.26
C ILE A 114 -9.38 4.17 -3.72
N THR A 115 -8.25 4.13 -4.44
CA THR A 115 -8.24 4.44 -5.86
C THR A 115 -9.09 3.44 -6.66
N ALA A 116 -9.00 2.14 -6.37
CA ALA A 116 -9.82 1.12 -7.01
C ALA A 116 -11.33 1.33 -6.74
N ARG A 117 -11.72 1.64 -5.50
CA ARG A 117 -13.11 1.98 -5.15
C ARG A 117 -13.59 3.27 -5.83
N ALA A 118 -12.72 4.25 -6.00
CA ALA A 118 -13.05 5.46 -6.74
C ALA A 118 -13.30 5.15 -8.22
N ILE A 119 -12.53 4.24 -8.83
CA ILE A 119 -12.71 3.79 -10.22
C ILE A 119 -14.05 3.07 -10.38
N ASP A 120 -14.41 2.20 -9.43
CA ASP A 120 -15.66 1.45 -9.46
C ASP A 120 -16.90 2.36 -9.51
N ARG A 121 -16.81 3.55 -8.91
CA ARG A 121 -17.85 4.59 -8.91
C ARG A 121 -17.87 5.47 -10.16
N LEU A 122 -16.87 5.38 -11.04
CA LEU A 122 -16.85 6.16 -12.28
C LEU A 122 -17.86 5.61 -13.28
N SER A 123 -18.47 6.52 -14.04
CA SER A 123 -19.28 6.17 -15.20
C SER A 123 -18.38 5.73 -16.35
N PRO A 124 -18.73 4.67 -17.09
CA PRO A 124 -18.08 4.34 -18.36
C PRO A 124 -18.29 5.42 -19.44
N GLU A 125 -19.42 6.14 -19.39
CA GLU A 125 -19.86 7.07 -20.43
C GLU A 125 -19.50 8.53 -20.15
N THR A 126 -19.17 8.86 -18.90
CA THR A 126 -18.98 10.24 -18.46
C THR A 126 -17.53 10.46 -18.00
N PRO A 127 -16.66 11.03 -18.86
CA PRO A 127 -15.27 11.26 -18.51
C PRO A 127 -15.12 12.30 -17.38
N ILE A 128 -14.21 12.02 -16.45
CA ILE A 128 -13.80 12.95 -15.41
C ILE A 128 -12.41 13.52 -15.71
N ALA A 129 -12.25 14.84 -15.61
CA ALA A 129 -10.96 15.49 -15.80
C ALA A 129 -9.98 15.18 -14.65
N ASP A 130 -8.67 15.15 -14.93
CA ASP A 130 -7.60 14.77 -13.98
C ASP A 130 -7.64 15.51 -12.64
N ALA A 131 -7.89 16.83 -12.67
CA ALA A 131 -8.04 17.62 -11.45
C ALA A 131 -9.23 17.13 -10.59
N LYS A 132 -10.39 16.91 -11.22
CA LYS A 132 -11.59 16.40 -10.53
C LYS A 132 -11.43 14.95 -10.09
N TRP A 133 -10.66 14.15 -10.83
CA TRP A 133 -10.34 12.77 -10.47
C TRP A 133 -9.50 12.72 -9.19
N SER A 134 -8.45 13.54 -9.13
CA SER A 134 -7.60 13.66 -7.94
C SER A 134 -8.41 14.09 -6.71
N GLU A 135 -9.31 15.07 -6.87
CA GLU A 135 -10.25 15.48 -5.81
C GLU A 135 -11.21 14.37 -5.39
N ALA A 136 -11.71 13.57 -6.34
CA ALA A 136 -12.63 12.47 -6.06
C ALA A 136 -11.98 11.35 -5.24
N ILE A 137 -10.73 10.98 -5.56
CA ILE A 137 -9.96 10.01 -4.77
C ILE A 137 -9.75 10.54 -3.35
N LEU A 138 -9.32 11.80 -3.19
CA LEU A 138 -9.07 12.39 -1.89
C LEU A 138 -10.34 12.43 -1.01
N LYS A 139 -11.47 12.85 -1.58
CA LYS A 139 -12.77 12.81 -0.88
C LYS A 139 -13.17 11.39 -0.49
N SER A 140 -12.91 10.40 -1.35
CA SER A 140 -13.17 9.00 -1.01
C SER A 140 -12.26 8.50 0.11
N PHE A 141 -11.01 8.96 0.17
CA PHE A 141 -10.08 8.66 1.24
C PHE A 141 -10.56 9.24 2.58
N GLU A 142 -10.89 10.53 2.60
CA GLU A 142 -11.42 11.22 3.79
C GLU A 142 -12.69 10.55 4.32
N ALA A 143 -13.62 10.19 3.43
CA ALA A 143 -14.83 9.46 3.81
C ALA A 143 -14.52 8.08 4.40
N ALA A 144 -13.61 7.32 3.79
CA ALA A 144 -13.19 6.02 4.31
C ALA A 144 -12.48 6.15 5.68
N GLN A 145 -11.73 7.23 5.88
CA GLN A 145 -11.06 7.50 7.15
C GLN A 145 -12.06 7.81 8.26
N LEU A 146 -13.10 8.60 7.96
CA LEU A 146 -14.20 8.87 8.91
C LEU A 146 -14.96 7.61 9.28
N LEU A 147 -15.06 6.64 8.38
CA LEU A 147 -15.68 5.33 8.62
C LEU A 147 -14.73 4.32 9.28
N GLY A 148 -13.45 4.67 9.50
CA GLY A 148 -12.43 3.77 10.04
C GLY A 148 -11.99 2.65 9.10
N GLU A 149 -12.35 2.74 7.81
CA GLU A 149 -12.00 1.77 6.77
C GLU A 149 -10.53 1.91 6.30
N VAL A 150 -9.97 3.10 6.45
CA VAL A 150 -8.54 3.39 6.31
C VAL A 150 -8.05 4.10 7.56
N VAL A 151 -6.86 3.75 8.03
CA VAL A 151 -6.36 4.17 9.33
C VAL A 151 -5.20 5.14 9.20
N ARG A 152 -4.43 5.07 8.11
CA ARG A 152 -3.16 5.79 8.00
C ARG A 152 -3.33 7.12 7.29
N PRO A 153 -3.32 8.27 7.99
CA PRO A 153 -3.42 9.58 7.31
C PRO A 153 -2.28 9.80 6.30
N GLU A 154 -1.14 9.12 6.48
CA GLU A 154 -0.01 9.18 5.54
C GLU A 154 -0.32 8.58 4.15
N ALA A 155 -1.38 7.77 4.03
CA ALA A 155 -1.84 7.23 2.76
C ALA A 155 -2.53 8.28 1.86
N ALA A 156 -2.90 9.45 2.41
CA ALA A 156 -3.39 10.60 1.65
C ALA A 156 -2.26 11.31 0.87
N ASN A 157 -1.58 10.57 0.00
CA ASN A 157 -0.43 11.05 -0.77
C ASN A 157 -0.81 11.20 -2.26
N PRO A 158 -0.80 12.42 -2.82
CA PRO A 158 -1.12 12.64 -4.24
C PRO A 158 -0.24 11.85 -5.21
N VAL A 159 1.03 11.59 -4.87
CA VAL A 159 1.94 10.79 -5.69
C VAL A 159 1.49 9.33 -5.72
N LEU A 160 1.14 8.77 -4.56
CA LEU A 160 0.61 7.41 -4.43
C LEU A 160 -0.68 7.23 -5.26
N PHE A 161 -1.63 8.17 -5.16
CA PHE A 161 -2.87 8.11 -5.94
C PHE A 161 -2.63 8.22 -7.45
N LYS A 162 -1.66 9.04 -7.87
CA LYS A 162 -1.28 9.15 -9.28
C LYS A 162 -0.63 7.86 -9.80
N ASN A 163 0.24 7.24 -9.00
CA ASN A 163 0.88 5.98 -9.33
C ASN A 163 -0.15 4.84 -9.40
N ALA A 164 -1.05 4.73 -8.42
CA ALA A 164 -2.16 3.78 -8.43
C ALA A 164 -3.08 3.99 -9.65
N THR A 165 -3.43 5.24 -9.97
CA THR A 165 -4.20 5.58 -11.18
C THR A 165 -3.50 5.10 -12.45
N SER A 166 -2.19 5.33 -12.55
CA SER A 166 -1.38 4.89 -13.70
C SER A 166 -1.32 3.37 -13.78
N ARG A 167 -1.21 2.66 -12.65
CA ARG A 167 -1.25 1.21 -12.59
C ARG A 167 -2.60 0.67 -13.04
N PHE A 168 -3.71 1.21 -12.55
CA PHE A 168 -5.04 0.73 -12.92
C PHE A 168 -5.41 1.04 -14.37
N ALA A 169 -4.89 2.12 -14.94
CA ALA A 169 -5.00 2.39 -16.37
C ALA A 169 -4.27 1.32 -17.20
N GLU A 170 -3.07 0.92 -16.77
CA GLU A 170 -2.30 -0.11 -17.44
C GLU A 170 -2.93 -1.51 -17.30
N LEU A 171 -3.53 -1.81 -16.15
CA LEU A 171 -4.31 -3.03 -15.92
C LEU A 171 -5.64 -3.04 -16.68
N GLY A 172 -6.01 -1.94 -17.35
CA GLY A 172 -7.22 -1.85 -18.16
C GLY A 172 -8.50 -1.60 -17.37
N PHE A 173 -8.42 -1.15 -16.11
CA PHE A 173 -9.60 -0.75 -15.31
C PHE A 173 -9.99 0.72 -15.52
N LEU A 174 -9.07 1.53 -16.06
CA LEU A 174 -9.28 2.94 -16.30
C LEU A 174 -8.87 3.30 -17.73
N GLN A 175 -9.78 3.88 -18.51
CA GLN A 175 -9.47 4.42 -19.82
C GLN A 175 -8.98 5.85 -19.67
N VAL A 176 -7.82 6.15 -20.26
CA VAL A 176 -7.23 7.50 -20.29
C VAL A 176 -7.35 8.05 -21.70
N SER A 177 -7.96 9.23 -21.83
CA SER A 177 -8.08 9.93 -23.12
C SER A 177 -7.61 11.38 -23.01
N GLU A 178 -7.32 12.01 -24.14
CA GLU A 178 -7.05 13.45 -24.18
C GLU A 178 -8.33 14.24 -23.88
N GLY A 179 -8.18 15.29 -23.08
CA GLY A 179 -9.26 16.22 -22.76
C GLY A 179 -9.43 17.31 -23.81
N ALA A 180 -10.22 18.34 -23.47
CA ALA A 180 -10.53 19.44 -24.37
C ALA A 180 -9.31 20.33 -24.73
N LYS A 181 -8.23 20.29 -23.94
CA LYS A 181 -6.99 21.03 -24.21
C LYS A 181 -5.81 20.06 -24.37
N PRO A 182 -4.78 20.44 -25.15
CA PRO A 182 -3.55 19.67 -25.23
C PRO A 182 -2.97 19.43 -23.84
N ARG A 183 -2.65 18.16 -23.52
CA ARG A 183 -2.15 17.67 -22.22
C ARG A 183 -3.18 17.56 -21.08
N ASP A 184 -4.44 17.94 -21.30
CA ASP A 184 -5.50 17.56 -20.37
C ASP A 184 -5.77 16.06 -20.52
N ARG A 185 -5.95 15.37 -19.38
CA ARG A 185 -6.36 13.97 -19.36
C ARG A 185 -7.75 13.85 -18.78
N VAL A 186 -8.53 12.97 -19.38
CA VAL A 186 -9.82 12.55 -18.84
C VAL A 186 -9.83 11.04 -18.62
N PHE A 187 -10.61 10.62 -17.63
CA PHE A 187 -10.67 9.25 -17.15
C PHE A 187 -12.10 8.73 -17.21
N CYS A 188 -12.28 7.52 -17.73
CA CYS A 188 -13.52 6.75 -17.63
C CYS A 188 -13.22 5.40 -17.00
N ARG A 189 -14.23 4.81 -16.36
CA ARG A 189 -14.14 3.38 -16.02
C ARG A 189 -14.04 2.59 -17.31
N ALA A 190 -13.08 1.68 -17.40
CA ALA A 190 -13.00 0.72 -18.49
C ALA A 190 -13.91 -0.49 -18.19
N GLY A 191 -13.84 -1.53 -19.03
CA GLY A 191 -14.52 -2.80 -18.74
C GLY A 191 -13.95 -3.53 -17.51
N HIS A 192 -14.23 -4.82 -17.36
CA HIS A 192 -13.65 -5.69 -16.32
C HIS A 192 -14.20 -5.49 -14.89
N GLU A 193 -15.49 -5.20 -14.75
CA GLU A 193 -16.14 -4.97 -13.44
C GLU A 193 -15.90 -6.11 -12.43
N GLN A 194 -15.96 -7.37 -12.88
CA GLN A 194 -15.75 -8.52 -12.01
C GLN A 194 -14.30 -8.61 -11.51
N GLU A 195 -13.33 -8.32 -12.37
CA GLU A 195 -11.91 -8.34 -12.00
C GLU A 195 -11.58 -7.18 -11.06
N LEU A 196 -12.13 -5.99 -11.31
CA LEU A 196 -12.00 -4.84 -10.42
C LEU A 196 -12.63 -5.11 -9.05
N ALA A 197 -13.82 -5.72 -9.00
CA ALA A 197 -14.47 -6.10 -7.75
C ALA A 197 -13.62 -7.12 -6.97
N GLY A 198 -13.07 -8.12 -7.65
CA GLY A 198 -12.13 -9.09 -7.03
C GLY A 198 -10.87 -8.42 -6.49
N LEU A 199 -10.33 -7.43 -7.20
CA LEU A 199 -9.19 -6.64 -6.76
C LEU A 199 -9.51 -5.77 -5.54
N ILE A 200 -10.66 -5.08 -5.54
CA ILE A 200 -11.15 -4.29 -4.41
C ILE A 200 -11.32 -5.17 -3.18
N GLN A 201 -11.91 -6.36 -3.36
CA GLN A 201 -12.08 -7.32 -2.27
C GLN A 201 -10.73 -7.77 -1.74
N ARG A 202 -9.79 -8.18 -2.61
CA ARG A 202 -8.45 -8.63 -2.20
C ARG A 202 -7.69 -7.54 -1.45
N LEU A 203 -7.74 -6.30 -1.95
CA LEU A 203 -7.10 -5.16 -1.32
C LEU A 203 -7.75 -4.80 0.02
N GLY A 204 -9.08 -4.89 0.13
CA GLY A 204 -9.82 -4.60 1.36
C GLY A 204 -9.67 -5.67 2.44
N SER A 205 -9.55 -6.94 2.04
CA SER A 205 -9.35 -8.07 2.95
C SER A 205 -7.89 -8.29 3.32
N ALA A 206 -6.96 -7.56 2.70
CA ALA A 206 -5.55 -7.89 2.77
C ALA A 206 -4.94 -7.69 4.16
N LEU A 207 -5.40 -6.76 4.99
CA LEU A 207 -5.16 -6.79 6.44
C LEU A 207 -5.92 -5.67 7.15
N LEU A 208 -6.82 -6.06 8.04
CA LEU A 208 -7.17 -5.28 9.24
C LEU A 208 -6.37 -5.94 10.36
N LEU A 209 -5.20 -5.40 10.72
CA LEU A 209 -4.53 -5.85 11.93
C LEU A 209 -5.52 -5.75 13.10
N PRO A 210 -5.67 -6.79 13.95
CA PRO A 210 -6.54 -6.73 15.11
C PRO A 210 -6.23 -5.48 15.95
N GLU A 211 -7.25 -4.87 16.56
CA GLU A 211 -7.16 -3.59 17.30
C GLU A 211 -6.25 -3.61 18.56
N GLY A 212 -5.42 -4.64 18.74
CA GLY A 212 -4.70 -4.95 19.98
C GLY A 212 -3.42 -4.17 20.25
N ASP A 213 -3.02 -3.21 19.42
CA ASP A 213 -1.82 -2.39 19.70
C ASP A 213 -2.05 -0.91 19.36
N ARG A 214 -3.27 -0.42 19.61
CA ARG A 214 -3.66 1.00 19.45
C ARG A 214 -3.31 1.87 20.67
N SER A 215 -2.49 1.36 21.58
CA SER A 215 -1.95 2.11 22.70
C SER A 215 -0.45 1.95 22.73
N TYR A 216 0.26 2.78 21.97
CA TYR A 216 1.46 3.37 22.55
C TYR A 216 0.98 4.21 23.72
N GLU A 217 0.84 3.57 24.89
CA GLU A 217 0.86 4.29 26.15
C GLU A 217 2.09 5.18 26.09
N THR A 218 1.83 6.49 26.08
CA THR A 218 2.82 7.49 26.45
C THR A 218 3.51 6.96 27.71
N PRO A 219 4.84 6.73 27.71
CA PRO A 219 5.53 6.43 28.95
C PRO A 219 5.17 7.55 29.92
N GLN A 220 4.53 7.19 31.03
CA GLN A 220 4.27 8.15 32.10
C GLN A 220 5.63 8.65 32.58
N LEU A 221 5.95 9.90 32.23
CA LEU A 221 7.03 10.70 32.77
C LEU A 221 6.51 11.53 33.94
#